data_AF-A0A970XWU6-F1
#
_entry.id   AF-A0A970XWU6-F1
#
_cell.length_a   1.000
_cell.length_b   1.000
_cell.length_c   1.000
_cell.angle_alpha   90.00
_cell.angle_beta   90.00
_cell.angle_gamma   90.00
#
_symmetry.space_group_name_H-M   'P 1'
#
loop_
_entity.id
_entity.type
_entity.pdbx_description
1 polymer ?
#
loop_
_entity_poly.entity_id
_entity_poly.type
_entity_poly.pdbx_seq_one_letter_code
_entity_poly.pdbx_strand_id
1 'polypeptide(L)'
;MTRYASYGRTVYHWLGDFLKTHPQGFLISILVITALFLFPLFLMQPTETASDNPTDNNTVIWYEEVKETFPSDIYSLIFIFESENGDMLTQESLYALWQAEEDLRN
;
A
#
# COMPACT_ATOMS: atom_id res chain seq x y z
N MET A 1 36.95 -34.79 0.14
CA MET A 1 36.24 -33.61 0.68
C MET A 1 37.17 -32.78 1.58
N THR A 2 38.18 -32.10 1.03
CA THR A 2 39.19 -31.36 1.85
C THR A 2 39.67 -30.03 1.25
N ARG A 3 39.35 -29.71 -0.01
CA ARG A 3 39.80 -28.45 -0.66
C ARG A 3 38.99 -27.20 -0.27
N TYR A 4 37.70 -27.34 0.04
CA TYR A 4 36.83 -26.19 0.36
C TYR A 4 37.13 -25.56 1.75
N ALA A 5 37.53 -26.38 2.73
CA ALA A 5 37.84 -25.90 4.09
C ALA A 5 39.19 -25.16 4.19
N SER A 6 40.06 -25.30 3.20
CA SER A 6 41.34 -24.61 3.10
C SER A 6 41.16 -23.21 2.50
N TYR A 7 40.39 -23.12 1.40
CA TYR A 7 40.16 -21.86 0.68
C TYR A 7 39.46 -20.80 1.54
N GLY A 8 38.43 -21.18 2.29
CA GLY A 8 37.74 -20.27 3.21
C GLY A 8 38.69 -19.66 4.24
N ARG A 9 39.55 -20.47 4.86
CA ARG A 9 40.55 -19.99 5.83
C ARG A 9 41.49 -18.95 5.22
N THR A 10 41.99 -19.19 4.02
CA THR A 10 42.88 -18.24 3.33
C THR A 10 42.19 -16.91 3.03
N VAL A 11 40.92 -16.93 2.61
CA VAL A 11 40.15 -15.71 2.34
C VAL A 11 39.87 -14.91 3.62
N TYR A 12 39.48 -15.58 4.71
CA TYR A 12 39.24 -14.90 5.99
C TYR A 12 40.52 -14.33 6.61
N HIS A 13 41.65 -15.03 6.50
CA HIS A 13 42.94 -14.52 6.96
C HIS A 13 43.39 -13.32 6.15
N TRP A 14 43.31 -13.39 4.81
CA TRP A 14 43.62 -12.27 3.93
C TRP A 14 42.73 -11.05 4.23
N LEU A 15 41.43 -11.25 4.40
CA LEU A 15 40.50 -10.18 4.72
C LEU A 15 40.82 -9.56 6.09
N GLY A 16 41.11 -10.39 7.09
CA GLY A 16 41.51 -9.93 8.42
C GLY A 16 42.80 -9.09 8.40
N ASP A 17 43.81 -9.50 7.65
CA ASP A 17 45.08 -8.78 7.52
C ASP A 17 44.88 -7.47 6.73
N PHE A 18 44.05 -7.48 5.69
CA PHE A 18 43.68 -6.27 4.95
C PHE A 18 42.95 -5.25 5.84
N LEU A 19 41.98 -5.69 6.63
CA LEU A 19 41.23 -4.85 7.57
C LEU A 19 42.12 -4.26 8.66
N LYS A 20 43.12 -5.00 9.14
CA LYS A 20 44.10 -4.51 10.12
C LYS A 20 45.05 -3.47 9.51
N THR A 21 45.41 -3.63 8.25
CA THR A 21 46.38 -2.76 7.58
C THR A 21 45.75 -1.44 7.12
N HIS A 22 44.48 -1.46 6.68
CA HIS A 22 43.79 -0.28 6.16
C HIS A 22 42.39 -0.07 6.78
N PRO A 23 42.27 0.02 8.11
CA PRO A 23 40.97 0.12 8.79
C PRO A 23 40.19 1.38 8.40
N GLN A 24 40.89 2.51 8.24
CA GLN A 24 40.28 3.78 7.88
C GLN A 24 39.71 3.78 6.46
N GLY A 25 40.47 3.27 5.48
CA GLY A 25 40.02 3.18 4.10
C GLY A 25 38.82 2.25 3.92
N PHE A 26 38.79 1.15 4.69
CA PHE A 26 37.65 0.23 4.71
C PHE A 26 36.39 0.85 5.35
N LEU A 27 36.54 1.59 6.45
CA LEU A 27 35.41 2.29 7.06
C LEU A 27 34.84 3.38 6.14
N ILE A 28 35.72 4.14 5.48
CA ILE A 28 35.30 5.15 4.51
C ILE A 28 34.58 4.51 3.32
N SER A 29 35.06 3.37 2.81
CA SER A 29 34.41 2.71 1.67
C SER A 29 33.02 2.20 2.03
N ILE A 30 32.85 1.63 3.24
CA ILE A 30 31.52 1.25 3.73
C ILE A 30 30.60 2.47 3.81
N LEU A 31 31.07 3.58 4.40
CA LEU A 31 30.26 4.80 4.50
C LEU A 31 29.85 5.33 3.11
N VAL A 32 30.75 5.32 2.15
CA VAL A 32 30.47 5.71 0.76
C VAL A 32 29.44 4.77 0.13
N ILE A 33 29.60 3.46 0.28
CA ILE A 33 28.65 2.48 -0.23
C ILE A 33 27.28 2.70 0.40
N THR A 34 27.20 2.82 1.73
CA THR A 34 25.94 3.10 2.44
C THR A 34 25.29 4.38 1.94
N ALA A 35 26.06 5.45 1.73
CA ALA A 35 25.54 6.70 1.17
C ALA A 35 25.03 6.53 -0.28
N LEU A 36 25.72 5.74 -1.11
CA LEU A 36 25.25 5.40 -2.45
C LEU A 36 23.93 4.63 -2.43
N PHE A 37 23.71 3.75 -1.45
CA PHE A 37 22.43 3.05 -1.26
C PHE A 37 21.28 3.97 -0.83
N LEU A 38 21.56 5.19 -0.36
CA LEU A 38 20.52 6.19 -0.12
C LEU A 38 20.09 6.91 -1.41
N PHE A 39 20.91 6.88 -2.46
CA PHE A 39 20.63 7.56 -3.73
C PHE A 39 19.31 7.13 -4.40
N PRO A 40 18.94 5.83 -4.46
CA PRO A 40 17.66 5.40 -4.98
C PRO A 40 16.46 5.97 -4.23
N LEU A 41 16.58 6.27 -2.93
CA LEU A 41 15.47 6.83 -2.15
C LEU A 41 15.06 8.23 -2.65
N PHE A 42 15.99 8.97 -3.26
CA PHE A 42 15.71 10.30 -3.80
C PHE A 42 15.28 10.28 -5.27
N LEU A 43 15.71 9.26 -6.03
CA LEU A 43 15.39 9.12 -7.46
C LEU A 43 14.16 8.25 -7.73
N MET A 44 13.87 7.27 -6.88
CA MET A 44 12.72 6.38 -6.97
C MET A 44 11.68 6.79 -5.94
N GLN A 45 11.12 8.00 -6.11
CA GLN A 45 9.93 8.37 -5.36
C GLN A 45 8.79 7.42 -5.77
N PRO A 46 8.00 6.90 -4.82
CA PRO A 46 6.83 6.08 -5.15
C PRO A 46 5.90 6.90 -6.05
N THR A 47 5.71 6.45 -7.28
CA THR A 47 4.76 7.07 -8.23
C THR A 47 3.32 6.69 -7.92
N GLU A 48 3.14 5.61 -7.16
CA GLU A 48 1.86 5.08 -6.76
C GLU A 48 1.87 4.79 -5.26
N THR A 49 0.76 5.11 -4.60
CA THR A 49 0.46 4.55 -3.28
C THR A 49 0.25 3.05 -3.44
N ALA A 50 0.66 2.27 -2.44
CA ALA A 50 0.37 0.85 -2.41
C ALA A 50 -1.13 0.63 -2.63
N SER A 51 -1.48 0.08 -3.78
CA SER A 51 -2.86 -0.26 -4.09
C SER A 51 -3.27 -1.44 -3.21
N ASP A 52 -4.41 -1.32 -2.54
CA ASP A 52 -5.04 -2.46 -1.84
C ASP A 52 -5.49 -3.56 -2.82
N ASN A 53 -5.44 -3.28 -4.13
CA ASN A 53 -5.86 -4.20 -5.17
C ASN A 53 -4.67 -4.50 -6.12
N PRO A 54 -4.18 -5.76 -6.17
CA PRO A 54 -3.00 -6.10 -6.98
C PRO A 54 -3.31 -5.95 -8.47
N THR A 55 -2.35 -5.40 -9.23
CA THR A 55 -2.47 -5.05 -10.66
C THR A 55 -2.90 -6.22 -11.57
N ASP A 56 -2.67 -7.46 -11.14
CA ASP A 56 -2.99 -8.68 -11.89
C ASP A 56 -4.36 -9.28 -11.51
N ASN A 57 -5.15 -8.57 -10.70
CA ASN A 57 -6.50 -8.99 -10.38
C ASN A 57 -7.47 -8.51 -11.47
N ASN A 58 -8.08 -9.46 -12.17
CA ASN A 58 -9.12 -9.19 -13.17
C ASN A 58 -10.20 -8.22 -12.66
N THR A 59 -10.54 -8.24 -11.37
CA THR A 59 -11.51 -7.32 -10.76
C THR A 59 -11.09 -5.84 -10.86
N VAL A 60 -9.79 -5.52 -10.83
CA VAL A 60 -9.26 -4.15 -11.02
C VAL A 60 -9.44 -3.72 -12.47
N ILE A 61 -9.07 -4.61 -13.40
CA ILE A 61 -9.09 -4.35 -14.84
C ILE A 61 -10.52 -4.01 -15.29
N TRP A 62 -11.50 -4.79 -14.82
CA TRP A 62 -12.91 -4.51 -15.11
C TRP A 62 -13.42 -3.22 -14.47
N TYR A 63 -12.89 -2.81 -13.31
CA TYR A 63 -13.30 -1.56 -12.65
C TYR A 63 -12.89 -0.33 -13.46
N GLU A 64 -11.69 -0.32 -14.03
CA GLU A 64 -11.23 0.77 -14.90
C GLU A 64 -12.08 0.87 -16.18
N GLU A 65 -12.36 -0.26 -16.84
CA GLU A 65 -13.20 -0.32 -18.03
C GLU A 65 -14.66 0.11 -17.74
N VAL A 66 -15.21 -0.30 -16.58
CA VAL A 66 -16.53 0.14 -16.12
C VAL A 66 -16.53 1.64 -15.84
N LYS A 67 -15.49 2.19 -15.21
CA LYS A 67 -15.38 3.62 -14.94
C LYS A 67 -15.28 4.46 -16.21
N GLU A 68 -14.57 3.96 -17.23
CA GLU A 68 -14.48 4.62 -18.54
C GLU A 68 -15.82 4.56 -19.31
N THR A 69 -16.48 3.40 -19.28
CA THR A 69 -17.74 3.17 -20.00
C THR A 69 -18.93 3.89 -19.34
N PHE A 70 -18.93 3.98 -18.01
CA PHE A 70 -19.97 4.61 -17.20
C PHE A 70 -19.37 5.80 -16.43
N PRO A 71 -19.19 6.96 -17.09
CA PRO A 71 -18.50 8.11 -16.50
C PRO A 71 -19.26 8.80 -15.37
N SER A 72 -20.51 8.39 -15.08
CA SER A 72 -21.28 8.92 -13.95
C SER A 72 -21.01 8.10 -12.69
N ASP A 73 -20.30 8.69 -11.73
CA ASP A 73 -20.22 8.15 -10.38
C ASP A 73 -21.61 8.21 -9.74
N ILE A 74 -22.26 7.05 -9.55
CA ILE A 74 -23.50 6.95 -8.77
C ILE A 74 -23.09 6.82 -7.30
N TYR A 75 -23.17 7.93 -6.57
CA TYR A 75 -23.05 7.90 -5.11
C TYR A 75 -24.39 7.49 -4.50
N SER A 76 -24.44 6.30 -3.91
CA SER A 76 -25.62 5.84 -3.19
C SER A 76 -25.56 6.33 -1.74
N LEU A 77 -26.60 7.05 -1.32
CA LEU A 77 -26.87 7.34 0.08
C LEU A 77 -27.94 6.37 0.55
N ILE A 78 -27.61 5.52 1.53
CA ILE A 78 -28.52 4.54 2.10
C ILE A 78 -29.01 5.09 3.44
N PHE A 79 -30.32 5.22 3.58
CA PHE A 79 -30.97 5.61 4.83
C PHE A 79 -31.72 4.42 5.40
N ILE A 80 -31.63 4.24 6.72
CA ILE A 80 -32.41 3.26 7.46
C ILE A 80 -33.36 4.06 8.33
N PHE A 81 -34.66 3.83 8.15
CA PHE A 81 -35.72 4.43 8.96
C PHE A 81 -36.25 3.35 9.91
N GLU A 82 -36.48 3.70 11.18
CA GLU A 82 -37.04 2.80 12.21
C GLU A 82 -38.25 3.47 12.89
N SER A 83 -39.30 2.70 13.17
CA SER A 83 -40.55 3.15 13.76
C SER A 83 -40.46 2.90 15.25
N GLU A 84 -40.87 3.87 16.07
CA GLU A 84 -40.81 3.76 17.53
C GLU A 84 -41.61 2.54 18.05
N ASN A 85 -42.68 2.17 17.33
CA ASN A 85 -43.54 1.03 17.67
C ASN A 85 -43.13 -0.27 16.96
N GLY A 86 -42.06 -0.25 16.18
CA GLY A 86 -41.57 -1.39 15.39
C GLY A 86 -42.41 -1.72 14.15
N ASP A 87 -43.60 -1.12 13.99
CA ASP A 87 -44.43 -1.28 12.79
C ASP A 87 -44.25 -0.09 11.83
N MET A 88 -43.77 -0.41 10.64
CA MET A 88 -43.50 0.55 9.57
C MET A 88 -44.68 0.82 8.66
N LEU A 89 -45.65 -0.10 8.61
CA LEU A 89 -46.73 -0.03 7.64
C LEU A 89 -47.94 0.75 8.19
N THR A 90 -47.76 1.45 9.30
CA THR A 90 -48.75 2.37 9.84
C THR A 90 -48.74 3.70 9.06
N GLN A 91 -49.89 4.37 9.04
CA GLN A 91 -50.02 5.67 8.39
C GLN A 91 -49.05 6.72 8.98
N GLU A 92 -48.84 6.69 10.29
CA GLU A 92 -47.95 7.62 10.99
C GLU A 92 -46.49 7.44 10.58
N SER A 93 -45.99 6.19 10.61
CA SER A 93 -44.61 5.86 10.23
C SER A 93 -44.32 6.24 8.78
N LEU A 94 -45.25 5.93 7.87
CA LEU A 94 -45.10 6.27 6.45
C LEU A 94 -45.15 7.77 6.20
N TYR A 95 -45.97 8.51 6.96
CA TYR A 95 -46.04 9.97 6.84
C TYR A 95 -44.76 10.65 7.35
N ALA A 96 -44.17 10.13 8.44
CA ALA A 96 -42.88 10.60 8.94
C ALA A 96 -41.74 10.29 7.97
N LEU A 97 -41.71 9.09 7.38
CA LEU A 97 -40.74 8.74 6.33
C LEU A 97 -40.85 9.68 5.12
N TRP A 98 -42.07 9.97 4.68
CA TRP A 98 -42.31 10.89 3.56
C TRP A 98 -41.82 12.31 3.86
N GLN A 99 -42.06 12.83 5.06
CA GLN A 99 -41.52 14.14 5.46
C GLN A 99 -39.99 14.16 5.46
N ALA A 100 -39.35 13.12 6.00
CA ALA A 100 -37.90 13.01 6.00
C ALA A 100 -37.31 12.91 4.58
N GLU A 101 -38.00 12.23 3.66
CA GLU A 101 -37.61 12.19 2.24
C GLU A 101 -37.69 13.57 1.60
N GLU A 102 -38.77 14.31 1.85
CA GLU A 102 -38.98 15.65 1.30
C GLU A 102 -37.95 16.65 1.85
N ASP A 103 -37.60 16.56 3.13
CA ASP A 103 -36.54 17.37 3.75
C ASP A 103 -35.16 17.05 3.17
N LEU A 104 -34.87 15.78 2.82
CA LEU A 104 -33.60 15.39 2.20
C LEU A 104 -33.49 15.78 0.71
N ARG A 105 -34.64 15.99 0.05
CA ARG A 105 -34.71 16.37 -1.37
C ARG A 105 -34.46 17.87 -1.59
N ASN A 106 -34.78 18.69 -0.58
CA ASN A 106 -34.71 20.16 -0.63
C ASN A 106 -33.39 20.69 -0.02
#